data_AF-A0A7V3KAA0-F1
#
_entry.id   AF-A0A7V3KAA0-F1
#
_cell.length_a   1.000
_cell.length_b   1.000
_cell.length_c   1.000
_cell.angle_alpha   90.00
_cell.angle_beta   90.00
_cell.angle_gamma   90.00
#
_symmetry.space_group_name_H-M   'P 1'
#
loop_
_entity.id
_entity.type
_entity.pdbx_description
1 polymer ?
#
loop_
_entity_poly.entity_id
_entity_poly.type
_entity_poly.pdbx_seq_one_letter_code
_entity_poly.pdbx_strand_id
1 'polypeptide(L)'
;LGQAQILKSETLSMMFTPHYSVDTRLEKIGLCFFIQDFYGHKLIGHDGANPGYGTQMYIAPDDKIGIIVFANIMNDSAYEIGHGLLKILLQIEKQERDFAEARNLWQNFIGDYGSIEPELLTDLRFYQRSLGVYRIRVKNDQLWMESANGSSPRRLRQVHPDDPYFYEIIIPDSEIPRYLVFTVGENGIAKSIKIGLNEYVRVARHF
;
A
#
# COMPACT_ATOMS: atom_id res chain seq x y z
N LEU A 1 23.34 -4.67 30.13
CA LEU A 1 23.41 -4.97 28.69
C LEU A 1 22.58 -3.90 27.98
N GLY A 2 23.17 -3.03 27.16
CA GLY A 2 22.43 -1.94 26.51
C GLY A 2 23.21 -0.66 26.16
N GLN A 3 24.50 -0.57 26.51
CA GLN A 3 25.30 0.64 26.23
C GLN A 3 26.28 0.49 25.05
N ALA A 4 26.37 -0.69 24.42
CA ALA A 4 27.23 -0.88 23.26
C ALA A 4 26.44 -0.57 21.98
N GLN A 5 26.85 0.47 21.25
CA GLN A 5 26.36 0.71 19.91
C GLN A 5 26.93 -0.37 18.99
N ILE A 6 26.09 -1.32 18.57
CA ILE A 6 26.48 -2.41 17.67
C ILE A 6 26.55 -1.93 16.22
N LEU A 7 25.64 -1.04 15.83
CA LEU A 7 25.50 -0.58 14.45
C LEU A 7 25.99 0.86 14.30
N LYS A 8 26.85 1.12 13.31
CA LYS A 8 27.26 2.49 12.94
C LYS A 8 26.07 3.28 12.40
N SER A 9 26.04 4.59 12.66
CA SER A 9 24.96 5.46 12.21
C SER A 9 24.83 5.50 10.68
N GLU A 10 25.95 5.41 9.97
CA GLU A 10 26.00 5.36 8.51
C GLU A 10 25.37 4.06 7.98
N THR A 11 25.60 2.93 8.65
CA THR A 11 25.00 1.65 8.29
C THR A 11 23.49 1.67 8.51
N LEU A 12 23.03 2.21 9.64
CA LEU A 12 21.59 2.38 9.89
C LEU A 12 20.93 3.27 8.82
N SER A 13 21.59 4.38 8.48
CA SER A 13 21.10 5.32 7.46
C SER A 13 21.00 4.65 6.08
N MET A 14 21.97 3.81 5.72
CA MET A 14 21.93 3.00 4.50
C MET A 14 20.75 2.02 4.50
N MET A 15 20.45 1.37 5.63
CA MET A 15 19.30 0.46 5.75
C MET A 15 17.97 1.21 5.58
N PHE A 16 17.91 2.47 6.02
CA PHE A 16 16.75 3.35 5.95
C PHE A 16 16.66 4.20 4.68
N THR A 17 17.54 3.94 3.71
CA THR A 17 17.52 4.57 2.39
C THR A 17 16.67 3.73 1.44
N PRO A 18 15.76 4.31 0.64
CA PRO A 18 15.03 3.57 -0.39
C PRO A 18 15.99 2.92 -1.40
N HIS A 19 15.96 1.60 -1.50
CA HIS A 19 16.71 0.83 -2.51
C HIS A 19 15.81 0.32 -3.64
N TYR A 20 14.50 0.19 -3.37
CA TYR A 20 13.52 -0.19 -4.38
C TYR A 20 12.18 0.51 -4.16
N SER A 21 11.51 0.85 -5.26
CA SER A 21 10.18 1.43 -5.32
C SER A 21 9.62 1.25 -6.72
N VAL A 22 8.32 0.94 -6.83
CA VAL A 22 7.63 0.85 -8.12
C VAL A 22 7.05 2.20 -8.55
N ASP A 23 6.76 3.09 -7.60
CA ASP A 23 6.22 4.42 -7.84
C ASP A 23 6.51 5.35 -6.66
N THR A 24 6.80 6.62 -6.92
CA THR A 24 7.18 7.59 -5.89
C THR A 24 6.09 7.89 -4.86
N ARG A 25 4.82 7.64 -5.22
CA ARG A 25 3.63 7.84 -4.38
C ARG A 25 3.31 6.65 -3.47
N LEU A 26 3.93 5.51 -3.71
CA LEU A 26 3.72 4.29 -2.94
C LEU A 26 4.84 4.07 -1.93
N GLU A 27 4.66 3.06 -1.09
CA GLU A 27 5.72 2.63 -0.17
C GLU A 27 6.99 2.23 -0.93
N LYS A 28 8.10 2.37 -0.23
CA LYS A 28 9.44 2.04 -0.71
C LYS A 28 10.03 1.01 0.23
N ILE A 29 11.08 0.31 -0.19
CA ILE A 29 11.80 -0.59 0.68
C ILE A 29 13.27 -0.23 0.71
N GLY A 30 13.81 -0.14 1.93
CA GLY A 30 15.23 -0.09 2.20
C GLY A 30 15.83 -1.48 2.37
N LEU A 31 16.90 -1.61 3.14
CA LEU A 31 17.45 -2.93 3.47
C LEU A 31 16.66 -3.51 4.64
N CYS A 32 15.65 -4.34 4.33
CA CYS A 32 14.74 -4.98 5.28
C CYS A 32 13.79 -4.03 6.04
N PHE A 33 13.55 -2.81 5.55
CA PHE A 33 12.56 -1.90 6.16
C PHE A 33 11.69 -1.24 5.10
N PHE A 34 10.38 -1.25 5.32
CA PHE A 34 9.44 -0.45 4.55
C PHE A 34 9.58 1.01 4.94
N ILE A 35 9.50 1.89 3.95
CA ILE A 35 9.63 3.34 4.09
C ILE A 35 8.41 3.95 3.42
N GLN A 36 7.64 4.71 4.17
CA GLN A 36 6.41 5.34 3.68
C GLN A 36 6.33 6.80 4.13
N ASP A 37 5.58 7.59 3.38
CA ASP A 37 5.10 8.88 3.84
C ASP A 37 3.84 8.65 4.66
N PHE A 38 3.87 9.09 5.92
CA PHE A 38 2.76 9.00 6.84
C PHE A 38 2.30 10.41 7.16
N TYR A 39 1.36 10.93 6.36
CA TYR A 39 0.83 12.29 6.54
C TYR A 39 1.95 13.36 6.53
N GLY A 40 2.95 13.22 5.67
CA GLY A 40 4.12 14.10 5.60
C GLY A 40 5.28 13.71 6.53
N HIS A 41 5.10 12.71 7.40
CA HIS A 41 6.15 12.19 8.27
C HIS A 41 6.83 10.98 7.63
N LYS A 42 8.17 10.97 7.64
CA LYS A 42 8.91 9.79 7.20
C LYS A 42 8.72 8.66 8.21
N LEU A 43 8.11 7.57 7.77
CA LEU A 43 7.87 6.41 8.61
C LEU A 43 8.63 5.20 8.07
N ILE A 44 9.39 4.56 8.95
CA ILE A 44 10.21 3.37 8.66
C ILE A 44 9.69 2.23 9.52
N GLY A 45 9.49 1.05 8.96
CA GLY A 45 8.91 -0.04 9.72
C GLY A 45 9.15 -1.41 9.14
N HIS A 46 8.77 -2.41 9.92
CA HIS A 46 8.67 -3.79 9.49
C HIS A 46 7.60 -4.48 10.34
N ASP A 47 6.91 -5.43 9.73
CA ASP A 47 5.90 -6.24 10.40
C ASP A 47 6.37 -7.69 10.54
N GLY A 48 5.62 -8.48 11.29
CA GLY A 48 5.86 -9.90 11.41
C GLY A 48 4.55 -10.62 11.66
N ALA A 49 4.40 -11.78 11.03
CA ALA A 49 3.25 -12.64 11.24
C ALA A 49 3.72 -14.08 11.36
N ASN A 50 3.27 -14.74 12.42
CA ASN A 50 3.36 -16.18 12.62
C ASN A 50 1.97 -16.67 13.05
N PRO A 51 1.53 -17.92 12.78
CA PRO A 51 0.24 -18.38 13.25
C PRO A 51 0.04 -18.13 14.75
N GLY A 52 -0.98 -17.34 15.08
CA GLY A 52 -1.30 -16.90 16.45
C GLY A 52 -0.55 -15.66 16.96
N TYR A 53 0.31 -15.03 16.16
CA TYR A 53 1.12 -13.88 16.57
C TYR A 53 1.28 -12.83 15.46
N GLY A 54 1.17 -11.56 15.82
CA GLY A 54 1.44 -10.41 14.96
C GLY A 54 2.39 -9.43 15.64
N THR A 55 3.31 -8.86 14.88
CA THR A 55 4.22 -7.81 15.35
C THR A 55 4.22 -6.64 14.39
N GLN A 56 4.38 -5.44 14.94
CA GLN A 56 4.55 -4.23 14.16
C GLN A 56 5.64 -3.37 14.80
N MET A 57 6.54 -2.84 13.98
CA MET A 57 7.48 -1.81 14.37
C MET A 57 7.36 -0.60 13.45
N TYR A 58 7.40 0.58 14.05
CA TYR A 58 7.44 1.87 13.38
C TYR A 58 8.47 2.78 14.02
N ILE A 59 9.17 3.54 13.19
CA ILE A 59 10.16 4.53 13.57
C ILE A 59 9.91 5.76 12.70
N ALA A 60 9.59 6.88 13.34
CA ALA A 60 9.56 8.20 12.71
C ALA A 60 10.81 8.95 13.20
N PRO A 61 11.95 8.87 12.47
CA PRO A 61 13.23 9.33 12.99
C PRO A 61 13.28 10.85 13.21
N ASP A 62 12.64 11.61 12.31
CA ASP A 62 12.60 13.07 12.37
C ASP A 62 11.77 13.55 13.58
N ASP A 63 10.74 12.80 13.95
CA ASP A 63 9.88 13.05 15.11
C ASP A 63 10.41 12.42 16.41
N LYS A 64 11.49 11.63 16.34
CA LYS A 64 12.06 10.87 17.46
C LYS A 64 11.06 9.92 18.13
N ILE A 65 10.16 9.35 17.33
CA ILE A 65 9.14 8.39 17.80
C ILE A 65 9.51 6.99 17.34
N GLY A 66 9.40 6.03 18.26
CA GLY A 66 9.48 4.61 17.98
C GLY A 66 8.31 3.87 18.64
N ILE A 67 7.63 3.02 17.89
CA ILE A 67 6.51 2.19 18.36
C ILE A 67 6.81 0.75 18.02
N ILE A 68 6.58 -0.14 18.99
CA ILE A 68 6.62 -1.58 18.79
C ILE A 68 5.36 -2.17 19.42
N VAL A 69 4.66 -3.00 18.66
CA VAL A 69 3.46 -3.71 19.11
C VAL A 69 3.68 -5.20 18.92
N PHE A 70 3.37 -5.97 19.96
CA PHE A 70 3.32 -7.43 19.93
C PHE A 70 1.91 -7.87 20.27
N ALA A 71 1.35 -8.78 19.48
CA ALA A 71 0.03 -9.33 19.69
C ALA A 71 0.08 -10.86 19.56
N ASN A 72 -0.60 -11.55 20.47
CA ASN A 72 -0.81 -13.00 20.44
C ASN A 72 -2.16 -13.35 19.79
N ILE A 73 -2.46 -12.67 18.68
CA ILE A 73 -3.61 -12.90 17.83
C ILE A 73 -3.17 -12.77 16.37
N MET A 74 -3.76 -13.58 15.48
CA MET A 74 -3.45 -13.56 14.05
C MET A 74 -4.48 -12.72 13.29
N ASN A 75 -4.32 -11.41 13.38
CA ASN A 75 -5.10 -10.41 12.65
C ASN A 75 -4.28 -9.11 12.51
N ASP A 76 -4.89 -8.07 11.97
CA ASP A 76 -4.24 -6.77 11.74
C ASP A 76 -4.12 -5.90 13.01
N SER A 77 -4.48 -6.39 14.20
CA SER A 77 -4.52 -5.58 15.43
C SER A 77 -3.18 -4.95 15.80
N ALA A 78 -2.06 -5.66 15.64
CA ALA A 78 -0.74 -5.09 15.93
C ALA A 78 -0.44 -3.87 15.03
N TYR A 79 -0.85 -3.95 13.77
CA TYR A 79 -0.70 -2.88 12.80
C TYR A 79 -1.64 -1.71 13.11
N GLU A 80 -2.93 -1.97 13.31
CA GLU A 80 -3.95 -0.95 13.64
C GLU A 80 -3.60 -0.17 14.92
N ILE A 81 -3.16 -0.87 15.97
CA ILE A 81 -2.71 -0.24 17.22
C ILE A 81 -1.50 0.65 16.96
N GLY A 82 -0.49 0.15 16.23
CA GLY A 82 0.71 0.92 15.92
C GLY A 82 0.40 2.19 15.12
N HIS A 83 -0.46 2.07 14.12
CA HIS A 83 -0.89 3.18 13.27
C HIS A 83 -1.75 4.20 14.03
N GLY A 84 -2.66 3.73 14.90
CA GLY A 84 -3.46 4.58 15.78
C GLY A 84 -2.60 5.36 16.77
N LEU A 85 -1.61 4.72 17.39
CA LEU A 85 -0.64 5.38 18.28
C LEU A 85 0.16 6.45 17.54
N LEU A 86 0.60 6.18 16.31
CA LEU A 86 1.27 7.20 15.47
C LEU A 86 0.36 8.40 15.21
N LYS A 87 -0.90 8.17 14.80
CA LYS A 87 -1.86 9.26 14.57
C LYS A 87 -2.02 10.14 15.81
N ILE A 88 -2.13 9.54 17.01
CA ILE A 88 -2.24 10.28 18.27
C ILE A 88 -0.96 11.06 18.58
N LEU A 89 0.20 10.42 18.51
CA LEU A 89 1.48 11.03 18.88
C LEU A 89 1.91 12.15 17.92
N LEU A 90 1.61 11.99 16.63
CA LEU A 90 1.89 12.98 15.59
C LEU A 90 0.74 13.99 15.42
N GLN A 91 -0.33 13.88 16.22
CA GLN A 91 -1.49 14.77 16.17
C GLN A 91 -2.11 14.87 14.77
N ILE A 92 -2.22 13.73 14.10
CA ILE A 92 -2.78 13.65 12.75
C ILE A 92 -4.28 13.89 12.82
N GLU A 93 -4.72 14.98 12.21
CA GLU A 93 -6.12 15.28 12.03
C GLU A 93 -6.70 14.55 10.81
N LYS A 94 -8.01 14.30 10.86
CA LYS A 94 -8.71 13.73 9.73
C LYS A 94 -8.70 14.73 8.57
N GLN A 95 -8.07 14.35 7.47
CA GLN A 95 -8.11 15.16 6.26
C GLN A 95 -9.46 15.01 5.56
N GLU A 96 -10.22 16.11 5.48
CA GLU A 96 -11.39 16.18 4.61
C GLU A 96 -10.93 16.29 3.15
N ARG A 97 -11.66 15.62 2.26
CA ARG A 97 -11.43 15.71 0.82
C ARG A 97 -12.67 16.28 0.18
N ASP A 98 -12.57 17.51 -0.30
CA ASP A 98 -13.63 18.19 -1.03
C ASP A 98 -13.16 18.51 -2.44
N PHE A 99 -13.26 17.52 -3.32
CA PHE A 99 -13.06 17.70 -4.76
C PHE A 99 -13.82 16.64 -5.55
N ALA A 100 -14.16 16.98 -6.80
CA ALA A 100 -14.76 16.04 -7.73
C ALA A 100 -13.70 15.10 -8.32
N GLU A 101 -13.94 13.79 -8.26
CA GLU A 101 -13.05 12.79 -8.87
C GLU A 101 -13.06 12.92 -10.41
N ALA A 102 -11.95 12.55 -11.06
CA ALA A 102 -11.78 12.60 -12.51
C ALA A 102 -12.54 11.46 -13.24
N ARG A 103 -13.87 11.41 -13.07
CA ARG A 103 -14.74 10.33 -13.54
C ARG A 103 -14.71 10.12 -15.05
N ASN A 104 -14.43 11.17 -15.81
CA ASN A 104 -14.26 11.12 -17.26
C ASN A 104 -13.12 10.18 -17.70
N LEU A 105 -12.16 9.87 -16.82
CA LEU A 105 -11.03 8.99 -17.12
C LEU A 105 -11.30 7.52 -16.76
N TRP A 106 -12.33 7.21 -15.98
CA TRP A 106 -12.53 5.85 -15.45
C TRP A 106 -12.68 4.77 -16.52
N GLN A 107 -13.23 5.11 -17.70
CA GLN A 107 -13.32 4.17 -18.81
C GLN A 107 -11.95 3.64 -19.24
N ASN A 108 -10.92 4.46 -19.12
CA ASN A 108 -9.54 4.09 -19.45
C ASN A 108 -8.92 3.15 -18.40
N PHE A 109 -9.51 3.07 -17.20
CA PHE A 109 -9.03 2.26 -16.08
C PHE A 109 -9.71 0.89 -16.02
N ILE A 110 -10.90 0.73 -16.60
CA ILE A 110 -11.64 -0.54 -16.60
C ILE A 110 -10.83 -1.61 -17.32
N GLY A 111 -10.55 -2.72 -16.63
CA GLY A 111 -9.73 -3.81 -17.16
C GLY A 111 -9.45 -4.88 -16.13
N ASP A 112 -8.77 -5.93 -16.58
CA ASP A 112 -8.26 -7.01 -15.73
C ASP A 112 -6.73 -6.86 -15.68
N TYR A 113 -6.15 -6.98 -14.50
CA TYR A 113 -4.73 -6.71 -14.22
C TYR A 113 -4.11 -7.89 -13.47
N GLY A 114 -3.01 -8.42 -13.99
CA GLY A 114 -2.36 -9.63 -13.48
C GLY A 114 -0.85 -9.49 -13.39
N SER A 115 -0.18 -10.54 -12.90
CA SER A 115 1.29 -10.57 -12.80
C SER A 115 1.96 -10.36 -14.16
N ILE A 116 3.10 -9.65 -14.17
CA ILE A 116 4.01 -9.56 -15.34
C ILE A 116 4.62 -10.93 -15.65
N GLU A 117 4.83 -11.74 -14.60
CA GLU A 117 5.36 -13.09 -14.66
C GLU A 117 4.20 -14.07 -14.40
N PRO A 118 3.44 -14.49 -15.44
CA PRO A 118 2.28 -15.37 -15.29
C PRO A 118 2.68 -16.80 -14.89
N GLU A 119 3.94 -17.17 -15.12
CA GLU A 119 4.54 -18.44 -14.72
C GLU A 119 4.84 -18.38 -13.21
N LEU A 120 3.80 -18.62 -12.40
CA LEU A 120 3.79 -18.87 -10.96
C LEU A 120 5.19 -19.08 -10.38
N LEU A 121 5.64 -18.25 -9.43
CA LEU A 121 6.39 -18.73 -8.25
C LEU A 121 6.76 -17.71 -7.14
N THR A 122 6.60 -16.39 -7.28
CA THR A 122 7.24 -15.48 -6.29
C THR A 122 6.29 -14.69 -5.38
N ASP A 123 5.06 -14.37 -5.80
CA ASP A 123 4.11 -13.62 -4.94
C ASP A 123 2.90 -14.47 -4.50
N LEU A 124 3.15 -15.43 -3.59
CA LEU A 124 2.09 -16.24 -2.99
C LEU A 124 0.99 -15.39 -2.34
N ARG A 125 1.33 -14.23 -1.78
CA ARG A 125 0.38 -13.33 -1.11
C ARG A 125 -0.58 -12.71 -2.12
N PHE A 126 -0.09 -12.29 -3.28
CA PHE A 126 -0.95 -11.84 -4.38
C PHE A 126 -1.93 -12.93 -4.80
N TYR A 127 -1.45 -14.14 -5.10
CA TYR A 127 -2.33 -15.24 -5.54
C TYR A 127 -3.37 -15.64 -4.48
N GLN A 128 -3.01 -15.67 -3.19
CA GLN A 128 -3.96 -15.92 -2.10
C GLN A 128 -5.05 -14.84 -2.04
N ARG A 129 -4.71 -13.57 -2.29
CA ARG A 129 -5.63 -12.43 -2.18
C ARG A 129 -6.44 -12.14 -3.44
N SER A 130 -5.99 -12.59 -4.61
CA SER A 130 -6.57 -12.18 -5.89
C SER A 130 -6.88 -13.33 -6.85
N LEU A 131 -6.42 -14.56 -6.59
CA LEU A 131 -6.32 -15.63 -7.60
C LEU A 131 -5.63 -15.16 -8.89
N GLY A 132 -4.61 -14.31 -8.75
CA GLY A 132 -3.75 -13.87 -9.84
C GLY A 132 -4.28 -12.68 -10.66
N VAL A 133 -5.47 -12.14 -10.34
CA VAL A 133 -6.08 -11.04 -11.12
C VAL A 133 -6.84 -10.06 -10.21
N TYR A 134 -6.55 -8.78 -10.39
CA TYR A 134 -7.41 -7.67 -9.98
C TYR A 134 -8.27 -7.18 -11.14
N ARG A 135 -9.53 -6.86 -10.88
CA ARG A 135 -10.47 -6.35 -11.89
C ARG A 135 -10.96 -4.97 -11.49
N ILE A 136 -10.78 -4.00 -12.39
CA ILE A 136 -11.26 -2.63 -12.20
C ILE A 136 -12.57 -2.46 -12.95
N ARG A 137 -13.60 -1.97 -12.26
CA ARG A 137 -14.96 -1.79 -12.78
C ARG A 137 -15.58 -0.50 -12.28
N VAL A 138 -16.55 0.03 -13.02
CA VAL A 138 -17.41 1.12 -12.56
C VAL A 138 -18.78 0.55 -12.21
N LYS A 139 -19.26 0.82 -10.99
CA LYS A 139 -20.58 0.39 -10.51
C LYS A 139 -21.15 1.47 -9.60
N ASN A 140 -22.42 1.81 -9.80
CA ASN A 140 -23.13 2.85 -9.05
C ASN A 140 -22.34 4.17 -9.00
N ASP A 141 -21.78 4.58 -10.15
CA ASP A 141 -21.03 5.85 -10.27
C ASP A 141 -19.81 5.93 -9.33
N GLN A 142 -19.19 4.77 -9.09
CA GLN A 142 -17.97 4.62 -8.30
C GLN A 142 -17.01 3.64 -8.99
N LEU A 143 -15.71 3.87 -8.80
CA LEU A 143 -14.66 2.96 -9.26
C LEU A 143 -14.40 1.88 -8.20
N TRP A 144 -14.32 0.63 -8.64
CA TRP A 144 -14.17 -0.55 -7.78
C TRP A 144 -13.03 -1.42 -8.26
N MET A 145 -12.34 -2.04 -7.29
CA MET A 145 -11.37 -3.10 -7.48
C MET A 145 -11.92 -4.41 -6.89
N GLU A 146 -11.93 -5.45 -7.72
CA GLU A 146 -12.37 -6.80 -7.38
C GLU A 146 -11.22 -7.79 -7.47
N SER A 147 -11.23 -8.78 -6.61
CA SER A 147 -10.32 -9.94 -6.68
C SER A 147 -11.05 -11.13 -7.30
N ALA A 148 -10.35 -11.98 -8.05
CA ALA A 148 -10.97 -13.20 -8.61
C ALA A 148 -11.27 -14.28 -7.56
N ASN A 149 -10.76 -14.15 -6.34
CA ASN A 149 -11.00 -15.06 -5.23
C ASN A 149 -12.37 -14.90 -4.53
N GLY A 150 -13.24 -14.01 -5.01
CA GLY A 150 -14.57 -13.78 -4.43
C GLY A 150 -14.59 -12.89 -3.18
N SER A 151 -13.47 -12.26 -2.82
CA SER A 151 -13.44 -11.24 -1.75
C SER A 151 -14.38 -10.07 -2.09
N SER A 152 -14.90 -9.40 -1.06
CA SER A 152 -15.72 -8.20 -1.25
C SER A 152 -14.97 -7.14 -2.06
N PRO A 153 -15.62 -6.51 -3.04
CA PRO A 153 -15.01 -5.45 -3.84
C PRO A 153 -14.58 -4.29 -2.95
N ARG A 154 -13.46 -3.65 -3.31
CA ARG A 154 -12.93 -2.48 -2.63
C ARG A 154 -13.21 -1.24 -3.48
N ARG A 155 -13.82 -0.22 -2.88
CA ARG A 155 -14.00 1.07 -3.58
C ARG A 155 -12.63 1.72 -3.75
N LEU A 156 -12.39 2.30 -4.91
CA LEU A 156 -11.27 3.18 -5.16
C LEU A 156 -11.72 4.63 -5.03
N ARG A 157 -10.95 5.44 -4.33
CA ARG A 157 -11.21 6.87 -4.15
C ARG A 157 -9.97 7.67 -4.49
N GLN A 158 -10.09 8.65 -5.37
CA GLN A 158 -8.96 9.51 -5.75
C GLN A 158 -8.34 10.18 -4.50
N VAL A 159 -7.02 10.29 -4.47
CA VAL A 159 -6.28 10.84 -3.32
C VAL A 159 -6.10 12.34 -3.44
N HIS A 160 -5.81 12.85 -4.63
CA HIS A 160 -5.46 14.26 -4.85
C HIS A 160 -6.12 14.80 -6.14
N PRO A 161 -6.66 16.04 -6.18
CA PRO A 161 -7.34 16.58 -7.35
C PRO A 161 -6.43 16.66 -8.58
N ASP A 162 -5.15 17.00 -8.38
CA ASP A 162 -4.18 17.16 -9.47
C ASP A 162 -3.51 15.85 -9.91
N ASP A 163 -3.79 14.73 -9.22
CA ASP A 163 -3.30 13.41 -9.61
C ASP A 163 -4.47 12.44 -9.86
N PRO A 164 -4.99 12.39 -11.09
CA PRO A 164 -6.14 11.56 -11.43
C PRO A 164 -5.80 10.07 -11.53
N TYR A 165 -4.55 9.67 -11.27
CA TYR A 165 -4.10 8.28 -11.38
C TYR A 165 -3.77 7.66 -10.02
N PHE A 166 -3.87 8.42 -8.93
CA PHE A 166 -3.56 7.98 -7.57
C PHE A 166 -4.83 7.79 -6.73
N TYR A 167 -5.04 6.55 -6.29
CA TYR A 167 -6.26 6.11 -5.62
C TYR A 167 -5.95 5.43 -4.28
N GLU A 168 -6.82 5.67 -3.31
CA GLU A 168 -6.91 4.91 -2.08
C GLU A 168 -7.86 3.72 -2.28
N ILE A 169 -7.43 2.54 -1.84
CA ILE A 169 -8.22 1.33 -1.74
C ILE A 169 -8.95 1.38 -0.40
N ILE A 170 -10.26 1.60 -0.42
CA ILE A 170 -11.07 1.70 0.79
C ILE A 170 -11.27 0.31 1.39
N ILE A 171 -10.69 0.09 2.57
CA ILE A 171 -10.87 -1.11 3.37
C ILE A 171 -11.85 -0.77 4.50
N PRO A 172 -13.01 -1.43 4.58
CA PRO A 172 -13.93 -1.26 5.70
C PRO A 172 -13.25 -1.55 7.03
N ASP A 173 -13.58 -0.75 8.04
CA ASP A 173 -13.14 -0.91 9.44
C ASP A 173 -11.62 -0.90 9.64
N SER A 174 -10.86 -0.39 8.66
CA SER A 174 -9.41 -0.22 8.75
C SER A 174 -9.04 1.25 8.54
N GLU A 175 -8.20 1.76 9.43
CA GLU A 175 -7.65 3.11 9.35
C GLU A 175 -6.30 3.15 8.61
N ILE A 176 -5.89 1.99 8.08
CA ILE A 176 -4.65 1.78 7.37
C ILE A 176 -4.86 2.14 5.90
N PRO A 177 -4.20 3.20 5.40
CA PRO A 177 -4.29 3.52 4.00
C PRO A 177 -3.60 2.43 3.16
N ARG A 178 -4.28 2.06 2.07
CA ARG A 178 -3.71 1.26 0.99
C ARG A 178 -3.91 2.03 -0.28
N TYR A 179 -2.88 2.10 -1.10
CA TYR A 179 -2.91 2.91 -2.31
C TYR A 179 -2.70 2.08 -3.56
N LEU A 180 -3.28 2.57 -4.64
CA LEU A 180 -3.17 2.06 -5.99
C LEU A 180 -2.81 3.21 -6.91
N VAL A 181 -1.87 2.97 -7.80
CA VAL A 181 -1.50 3.89 -8.88
C VAL A 181 -1.82 3.26 -10.22
N PHE A 182 -2.53 3.98 -11.09
CA PHE A 182 -2.64 3.62 -12.50
C PHE A 182 -1.44 4.15 -13.27
N THR A 183 -0.85 3.31 -14.13
CA THR A 183 0.05 3.80 -15.20
C THR A 183 -0.72 3.82 -16.51
N VAL A 184 -0.57 4.88 -17.29
CA VAL A 184 -1.29 5.06 -18.56
C VAL A 184 -0.35 5.01 -19.76
N GLY A 185 -0.84 4.46 -20.86
CA GLY A 185 -0.18 4.51 -22.16
C GLY A 185 -0.36 5.85 -22.87
N GLU A 186 0.28 5.99 -24.03
CA GLU A 186 0.15 7.18 -24.89
C GLU A 186 -1.29 7.44 -25.35
N ASN A 187 -2.11 6.39 -25.45
CA ASN A 187 -3.53 6.47 -25.77
C ASN A 187 -4.43 6.81 -24.57
N GLY A 188 -3.85 7.08 -23.40
CA GLY A 188 -4.57 7.34 -22.15
C GLY A 188 -5.17 6.11 -21.46
N ILE A 189 -5.06 4.91 -22.07
CA ILE A 189 -5.55 3.65 -21.48
C ILE A 189 -4.56 3.16 -20.43
N ALA A 190 -5.06 2.74 -19.28
CA ALA A 190 -4.20 2.22 -18.21
C ALA A 190 -3.49 0.93 -18.63
N LYS A 191 -2.16 0.92 -18.60
CA LYS A 191 -1.30 -0.23 -18.96
C LYS A 191 -1.05 -1.14 -17.77
N SER A 192 -0.97 -0.60 -16.55
CA SER A 192 -0.78 -1.37 -15.33
C SER A 192 -1.41 -0.68 -14.12
N ILE A 193 -1.52 -1.42 -13.02
CA ILE A 193 -1.74 -0.89 -11.69
C ILE A 193 -0.55 -1.24 -10.81
N LYS A 194 -0.17 -0.33 -9.92
CA LYS A 194 0.89 -0.53 -8.92
C LYS A 194 0.28 -0.47 -7.53
N ILE A 195 0.61 -1.44 -6.68
CA ILE A 195 0.11 -1.55 -5.31
C ILE A 195 1.27 -2.01 -4.43
N GLY A 196 1.56 -1.26 -3.38
CA GLY A 196 2.72 -1.50 -2.53
C GLY A 196 4.02 -1.50 -3.34
N LEU A 197 4.75 -2.61 -3.31
CA LEU A 197 6.00 -2.81 -4.05
C LEU A 197 5.84 -3.58 -5.37
N ASN A 198 4.61 -3.81 -5.82
CA ASN A 198 4.31 -4.65 -6.97
C ASN A 198 3.65 -3.87 -8.11
N GLU A 199 3.84 -4.36 -9.34
CA GLU A 199 3.18 -3.90 -10.55
C GLU A 199 2.41 -5.05 -11.21
N TYR A 200 1.17 -4.79 -11.60
CA TYR A 200 0.27 -5.72 -12.26
C TYR A 200 -0.17 -5.15 -13.60
N VAL A 201 0.17 -5.83 -14.70
CA VAL A 201 -0.10 -5.37 -16.06
C VAL A 201 -1.51 -5.71 -16.51
N ARG A 202 -2.08 -4.85 -17.35
CA ARG A 202 -3.36 -5.09 -17.99
C ARG A 202 -3.26 -6.34 -18.86
N VAL A 203 -4.11 -7.31 -18.60
CA VAL A 203 -4.16 -8.58 -19.32
C VAL A 203 -5.06 -8.41 -20.54
N ALA A 204 -4.55 -8.70 -21.73
CA ALA A 204 -5.38 -8.79 -22.92
C ALA A 204 -6.27 -10.03 -22.80
N ARG A 205 -7.60 -9.87 -22.81
CA ARG A 205 -8.53 -11.00 -22.89
C ARG A 205 -8.26 -11.78 -24.18
N HIS A 206 -7.48 -12.85 -24.10
CA HIS A 206 -7.52 -13.92 -25.07
C HIS A 206 -8.64 -14.86 -24.59
N PHE A 207 -9.85 -14.61 -25.09
CA PHE A 207 -10.91 -15.62 -25.10
C PHE A 207 -11.09 -16.06 -26.55
#